data_AF-A0A8I1N810-F1
#
_entry.id   AF-A0A8I1N810-F1
#
_cell.length_a   1.000
_cell.length_b   1.000
_cell.length_c   1.000
_cell.angle_alpha   90.00
_cell.angle_beta   90.00
_cell.angle_gamma   90.00
#
_symmetry.space_group_name_H-M   'P 1'
#
loop_
_entity.id
_entity.type
_entity.pdbx_description
1 polymer ?
#
loop_
_entity_poly.entity_id
_entity_poly.type
_entity_poly.pdbx_seq_one_letter_code
_entity_poly.pdbx_strand_id
1 'polypeptide(L)'
;MKKDILVFWAAALGTTLGLCAILFPYAAVPAATLSKAKTPQPMESMADLDLGKDYGTVSVTDLVGYYIENPPAPKSASAQAEAPHRFGGC
;
A
#
# COMPACT_ATOMS: atom_id res chain seq x y z
N MET A 1 18.56 -23.44 -35.19
CA MET A 1 18.41 -24.15 -33.90
C MET A 1 18.88 -23.29 -32.71
N LYS A 2 20.19 -23.14 -32.41
CA LYS A 2 20.65 -22.34 -31.24
C LYS A 2 20.46 -20.83 -31.36
N LYS A 3 20.65 -20.27 -32.58
CA LYS A 3 20.46 -18.84 -32.85
C LYS A 3 18.99 -18.41 -32.69
N ASP A 4 18.06 -19.22 -33.18
CA ASP A 4 16.62 -18.90 -33.13
C ASP A 4 16.09 -18.88 -31.68
N ILE A 5 16.57 -19.81 -30.84
CA ILE A 5 16.25 -19.84 -29.40
C ILE A 5 16.81 -18.60 -28.69
N LEU A 6 18.04 -18.17 -29.01
CA LEU A 6 18.63 -16.96 -28.42
C LEU A 6 17.85 -15.70 -28.80
N VAL A 7 17.41 -15.60 -30.06
CA VAL A 7 16.59 -14.47 -30.52
C VAL A 7 15.23 -14.45 -29.82
N PHE A 8 14.58 -15.62 -29.67
CA PHE A 8 13.32 -15.72 -28.95
C PHE A 8 13.47 -15.30 -27.48
N TRP A 9 14.50 -15.76 -26.79
CA TRP A 9 14.76 -15.40 -25.40
C TRP A 9 15.06 -13.90 -25.22
N ALA A 10 15.88 -13.33 -26.08
CA ALA A 10 16.18 -11.89 -26.04
C ALA A 10 14.94 -11.04 -26.32
N ALA A 11 14.11 -11.46 -27.28
CA ALA A 11 12.84 -10.79 -27.56
C ALA A 11 11.88 -10.89 -26.38
N ALA A 12 11.70 -12.08 -25.80
CA ALA A 12 10.83 -12.30 -24.65
C ALA A 12 11.27 -11.45 -23.44
N LEU A 13 12.56 -11.49 -23.08
CA LEU A 13 13.13 -10.65 -22.01
C LEU A 13 12.96 -9.17 -22.31
N GLY A 14 13.25 -8.74 -23.55
CA GLY A 14 13.10 -7.35 -23.94
C GLY A 14 11.65 -6.88 -23.81
N THR A 15 10.68 -7.70 -24.23
CA THR A 15 9.26 -7.37 -24.12
C THR A 15 8.78 -7.30 -22.68
N THR A 16 9.18 -8.23 -21.80
CA THR A 16 8.77 -8.19 -20.40
C THR A 16 9.42 -7.03 -19.66
N LEU A 17 10.71 -6.78 -19.86
CA LEU A 17 11.41 -5.66 -19.24
C LEU A 17 10.84 -4.32 -19.73
N GLY A 18 10.56 -4.21 -21.03
CA GLY A 18 9.94 -3.04 -21.63
C GLY A 18 8.55 -2.78 -21.06
N LEU A 19 7.72 -3.82 -20.93
CA LEU A 19 6.40 -3.71 -20.33
C LEU A 19 6.48 -3.26 -18.87
N CYS A 20 7.40 -3.85 -18.09
CA CYS A 20 7.65 -3.43 -16.71
C CYS A 20 8.08 -1.96 -16.63
N ALA A 21 8.98 -1.49 -17.49
CA ALA A 21 9.43 -0.10 -17.50
C ALA A 21 8.29 0.88 -17.81
N ILE A 22 7.38 0.51 -18.70
CA ILE A 22 6.20 1.33 -19.06
C ILE A 22 5.16 1.34 -17.93
N LEU A 23 4.96 0.21 -17.26
CA LEU A 23 3.99 0.08 -16.17
C LEU A 23 4.50 0.58 -14.82
N PHE A 24 5.82 0.60 -14.61
CA PHE A 24 6.44 1.06 -13.37
C PHE A 24 5.98 2.45 -12.91
N PRO A 25 5.92 3.51 -13.75
CA PRO A 25 5.43 4.82 -13.30
C PRO A 25 3.96 4.82 -12.86
N TYR A 26 3.15 3.87 -13.34
CA TYR A 26 1.74 3.75 -12.92
C TYR A 26 1.59 3.02 -11.58
N ALA A 27 2.50 2.10 -11.26
CA ALA A 27 2.52 1.40 -9.98
C ALA A 27 3.36 2.12 -8.91
N ALA A 28 4.29 2.98 -9.32
CA ALA A 28 5.18 3.68 -8.41
C ALA A 28 4.46 4.81 -7.68
N VAL A 29 4.68 4.87 -6.36
CA VAL A 29 4.23 6.00 -5.55
C VAL A 29 5.05 7.24 -5.91
N PRO A 30 4.41 8.38 -6.24
CA PRO A 30 5.13 9.62 -6.56
C PRO A 30 6.08 10.03 -5.43
N ALA A 31 7.28 10.52 -5.79
CA ALA A 31 8.27 10.97 -4.80
C ALA A 31 7.74 12.07 -3.87
N ALA A 32 6.82 12.90 -4.35
CA ALA A 32 6.13 13.92 -3.56
C ALA A 32 5.18 13.33 -2.49
N THR A 33 4.57 12.17 -2.76
CA THR A 33 3.76 11.45 -1.77
C THR A 33 4.65 10.83 -0.71
N LEU A 34 5.81 10.28 -1.11
CA LEU A 34 6.79 9.73 -0.17
C LEU A 34 7.41 10.79 0.74
N SER A 35 7.67 12.00 0.24
CA SER A 35 8.21 13.07 1.08
C SER A 35 7.18 13.53 2.11
N LYS A 36 5.92 13.70 1.71
CA LYS A 36 4.81 14.01 2.64
C LYS A 36 4.62 12.94 3.70
N ALA A 37 4.73 11.66 3.34
CA ALA A 37 4.60 10.55 4.28
C ALA A 37 5.73 10.49 5.33
N LYS A 38 6.91 11.04 5.02
CA LYS A 38 8.06 11.10 5.94
C LYS A 38 8.03 12.30 6.88
N THR A 39 7.20 13.31 6.59
CA THR A 39 7.07 14.50 7.43
C THR A 39 5.85 14.37 8.35
N PRO A 40 6.03 14.49 9.68
CA PRO A 40 4.90 14.55 10.60
C PRO A 40 4.01 15.75 10.28
N GLN A 41 2.70 15.56 10.26
CA GLN A 41 1.72 16.63 10.06
C GLN A 41 0.67 16.60 11.19
N PRO A 42 0.11 17.76 11.57
CA PRO A 42 -0.97 17.83 12.55
C PRO A 42 -2.20 17.08 12.04
N MET A 43 -2.91 16.39 12.94
CA MET A 43 -4.04 15.52 12.58
C MET A 43 -5.18 16.25 11.88
N GLU A 44 -5.37 17.53 12.19
CA GLU A 44 -6.38 18.42 11.62
C GLU A 44 -6.08 18.81 10.16
N SER A 45 -4.82 18.62 9.73
CA SER A 45 -4.39 18.87 8.35
C SER A 45 -4.43 17.62 7.48
N MET A 46 -4.74 16.46 8.07
CA MET A 46 -4.84 15.20 7.34
C MET A 46 -6.18 15.14 6.61
N ALA A 47 -6.18 14.53 5.43
CA ALA A 47 -7.40 14.31 4.67
C ALA A 47 -8.27 13.26 5.38
N ASP A 48 -9.59 13.38 5.22
CA ASP A 48 -10.52 12.37 5.73
C ASP A 48 -10.26 11.00 5.07
N LEU A 49 -10.40 9.96 5.86
CA LEU A 49 -10.17 8.58 5.47
C LEU A 49 -11.50 7.91 5.11
N ASP A 50 -11.59 7.37 3.91
CA ASP A 50 -12.70 6.49 3.53
C ASP A 50 -12.43 5.07 4.03
N LEU A 51 -13.21 4.65 5.02
CA LEU A 51 -13.15 3.34 5.65
C LEU A 51 -14.09 2.32 4.97
N GLY A 52 -14.68 2.68 3.84
CA GLY A 52 -15.54 1.82 3.05
C GLY A 52 -17.00 1.84 3.53
N LYS A 53 -17.77 0.85 3.08
CA LYS A 53 -19.24 0.92 3.08
C LYS A 53 -19.88 0.97 4.46
N ASP A 54 -19.23 0.41 5.48
CA ASP A 54 -19.78 0.28 6.83
C ASP A 54 -19.54 1.52 7.71
N TYR A 55 -18.50 2.31 7.41
CA TYR A 55 -18.06 3.43 8.24
C TYR A 55 -17.96 4.76 7.48
N GLY A 56 -17.93 4.72 6.14
CA GLY A 56 -17.86 5.89 5.29
C GLY A 56 -16.57 6.69 5.45
N THR A 57 -16.67 7.99 5.19
CA THR A 57 -15.56 8.94 5.32
C THR A 57 -15.50 9.49 6.74
N VAL A 58 -14.35 9.34 7.40
CA VAL A 58 -14.13 9.72 8.80
C VAL A 58 -12.86 10.54 8.93
N SER A 59 -12.87 11.57 9.79
CA SER A 59 -11.69 12.40 10.03
C SER A 59 -10.64 11.66 10.87
N VAL A 60 -9.37 12.03 10.72
CA VAL A 60 -8.28 11.45 11.52
C VAL A 60 -8.44 11.80 13.00
N THR A 61 -8.95 13.00 13.31
CA THR A 61 -9.20 13.43 14.69
C THR A 61 -10.22 12.52 15.38
N ASP A 62 -11.31 12.16 14.70
CA ASP A 62 -12.33 11.26 15.25
C ASP A 62 -11.76 9.85 15.49
N LEU A 63 -10.92 9.37 14.57
CA LEU A 63 -10.25 8.07 14.72
C LEU A 63 -9.32 8.03 15.93
N VAL A 64 -8.53 9.09 16.14
CA VAL A 64 -7.65 9.21 17.30
C VAL A 64 -8.46 9.33 18.59
N GLY A 65 -9.54 10.12 18.58
CA GLY A 65 -10.47 10.25 19.71
C GLY A 65 -11.08 8.90 20.08
N TYR A 66 -11.61 8.17 19.09
CA TYR A 66 -12.17 6.83 19.28
C TYR A 66 -11.15 5.86 19.88
N TYR A 67 -9.89 5.90 19.42
CA TYR A 67 -8.83 5.04 19.94
C TYR A 67 -8.47 5.36 21.40
N ILE A 68 -8.53 6.63 21.80
CA ILE A 68 -8.31 7.05 23.20
C ILE A 68 -9.45 6.55 24.09
N GLU A 69 -10.69 6.63 23.61
CA GLU A 69 -11.88 6.19 24.35
C GLU A 69 -12.02 4.67 24.39
N ASN A 70 -11.55 3.98 23.35
CA ASN A 70 -11.66 2.53 23.16
C ASN A 70 -10.27 1.93 22.90
N PRO A 71 -9.38 1.91 23.92
CA PRO A 71 -8.05 1.36 23.74
C PRO A 71 -8.15 -0.11 23.34
N PRO A 72 -7.32 -0.58 22.38
CA PRO A 72 -7.34 -1.97 21.96
C PRO A 72 -7.06 -2.85 23.17
N ALA A 73 -7.88 -3.90 23.32
CA ALA A 73 -7.67 -4.87 24.38
C ALA A 73 -6.22 -5.38 24.32
N PRO A 74 -5.53 -5.53 25.47
CA PRO A 74 -4.22 -6.14 25.48
C PRO A 74 -4.32 -7.49 24.77
N LYS A 75 -3.42 -7.74 23.81
CA LYS A 75 -3.38 -9.03 23.09
C LYS A 75 -3.25 -10.15 24.10
N SER A 76 -4.36 -10.78 24.46
CA SER A 76 -4.33 -12.03 25.21
C SER A 76 -3.77 -13.09 24.27
N ALA A 77 -2.99 -14.04 24.80
CA ALA A 77 -2.41 -15.12 24.01
C ALA A 77 -3.46 -16.03 23.32
N SER A 78 -4.75 -15.79 23.56
CA SER A 78 -5.92 -16.47 23.01
C SER A 78 -6.78 -15.60 22.09
N ALA A 79 -6.42 -14.32 21.88
CA ALA A 79 -7.04 -13.52 20.83
C ALA A 79 -6.62 -14.10 19.47
N GLN A 80 -7.59 -14.65 18.74
CA GLN A 80 -7.42 -15.17 17.39
C GLN A 80 -6.60 -14.14 16.60
N ALA A 81 -5.39 -14.54 16.22
CA ALA A 81 -4.47 -13.67 15.49
C ALA A 81 -5.25 -13.07 14.32
N GLU A 82 -5.45 -11.76 14.35
CA GLU A 82 -6.02 -11.03 13.23
C GLU A 82 -5.24 -11.46 12.00
N ALA A 83 -5.95 -12.06 11.04
CA ALA A 83 -5.33 -12.68 9.88
C ALA A 83 -4.34 -11.67 9.32
N PRO A 84 -3.06 -12.05 9.11
CA PRO A 84 -2.06 -11.08 8.73
C PRO A 84 -2.54 -10.39 7.46
N HIS A 85 -2.96 -9.13 7.59
CA HIS A 85 -3.28 -8.28 6.47
C HIS A 85 -1.98 -8.16 5.68
N ARG A 86 -1.85 -8.97 4.63
CA ARG A 86 -0.74 -8.88 3.70
C ARG A 86 -0.97 -7.62 2.88
N PHE A 87 -0.48 -6.49 3.38
CA PHE A 87 -0.28 -5.31 2.57
C PHE A 87 0.63 -5.70 1.41
N GLY A 88 0.05 -5.80 0.21
CA GLY A 88 0.75 -5.84 -1.08
C GLY A 88 1.84 -6.90 -1.21
N GLY A 89 1.47 -8.09 -1.66
CA GLY A 89 2.44 -8.93 -2.38
C GLY A 89 2.70 -8.31 -3.75
N CYS A 90 3.98 -8.02 -4.05
CA CYS A 90 4.44 -8.05 -5.43
C CYS A 90 4.47 -9.52 -5.91
#